data_AF-A0A1W0D238-F1
#
_entry.id   AF-A0A1W0D238-F1
#
_cell.length_a   1.000
_cell.length_b   1.000
_cell.length_c   1.000
_cell.angle_alpha   90.00
_cell.angle_beta   90.00
_cell.angle_gamma   90.00
#
_symmetry.space_group_name_H-M   'P 1'
#
loop_
_entity.id
_entity.type
_entity.pdbx_description
1 polymer ?
#
loop_
_entity_poly.entity_id
_entity_poly.type
_entity_poly.pdbx_seq_one_letter_code
_entity_poly.pdbx_strand_id
1 'polypeptide(L)'
;MAIDFSKTPPSALAQNAASLYLQDAQNQLDTQNKAAQARGDALNKLQKALQDYRSALSGITSKKSLVVMNASISQEGFGSVSAKGNAQPGNYSLFIEQVATAHQMSFGSLSGAKAQAGDKITIRQGSDSFEVDLSSADRDGDGNLSPSELALAINRASGNSGKVNAMVLNNGGTSQLVMSSGKTGESGAITLDLSQVSDAGLKTGLANPKELTKGQDAIVWLGNKDTGVQMKQASNTFESIDGVSLTISKAMKPGDTPLQLSVSRNDADTVSNVQGFVDSYNKLASAIADLSAPGKEGKAGGPFASDSGIRSLKDGINSLLRHPYDGITLNQLGIKANRDGSLSLDSKKLNETLKDKPDALDRFVNGDNKNGVVKQSSDYLDKWLNGSSGLLKLRKDSEARIQKDLDSRQTRLKAQYDQSYKRYLTQFTQLQKMQEDMQKTVDMLSF
;
A
#
# COMPACT_ATOMS: atom_id res chain seq x y z
N MET A 1 -12.13 -69.02 33.99
CA MET A 1 -11.27 -68.20 34.86
C MET A 1 -12.20 -67.41 35.76
N ALA A 2 -12.27 -67.72 37.06
CA ALA A 2 -13.12 -66.94 37.98
C ALA A 2 -12.55 -65.52 38.09
N ILE A 3 -13.42 -64.52 38.03
CA ILE A 3 -13.01 -63.13 38.22
C ILE A 3 -12.64 -62.95 39.70
N ASP A 4 -11.44 -62.45 39.97
CA ASP A 4 -11.00 -62.14 41.33
C ASP A 4 -11.33 -60.68 41.66
N PHE A 5 -12.52 -60.46 42.22
CA PHE A 5 -12.98 -59.13 42.62
C PHE A 5 -12.19 -58.52 43.79
N SER A 6 -11.32 -59.28 44.48
CA SER A 6 -10.42 -58.75 45.51
C SER A 6 -9.22 -58.00 44.92
N LYS A 7 -8.85 -58.32 43.68
CA LYS A 7 -7.74 -57.68 42.94
C LYS A 7 -8.20 -56.63 41.95
N THR A 8 -9.40 -56.79 41.38
CA THR A 8 -9.97 -55.83 40.43
C THR A 8 -11.41 -55.49 40.81
N PRO A 9 -11.70 -54.27 41.28
CA PRO A 9 -13.06 -53.92 41.67
C PRO A 9 -14.00 -53.89 40.45
N PRO A 10 -15.32 -54.12 40.64
CA PRO A 10 -16.32 -54.06 39.58
C PRO A 10 -16.29 -52.78 38.74
N SER A 11 -15.92 -51.64 39.34
CA SER A 11 -15.76 -50.36 38.66
C SER A 11 -14.64 -50.37 37.62
N ALA A 12 -13.50 -50.97 37.93
CA ALA A 12 -12.38 -51.08 36.99
C ALA A 12 -12.72 -52.04 35.82
N LEU A 13 -13.42 -53.14 36.10
CA LEU A 13 -13.91 -54.05 35.05
C LEU A 13 -14.96 -53.39 34.16
N ALA A 14 -15.89 -52.62 34.74
CA ALA A 14 -16.89 -51.85 34.01
C ALA A 14 -16.27 -50.77 33.11
N GLN A 15 -15.23 -50.08 33.60
CA GLN A 15 -14.47 -49.09 32.84
C GLN A 15 -13.77 -49.71 31.64
N ASN A 16 -13.08 -50.84 31.83
CA ASN A 16 -12.41 -51.55 30.74
C ASN A 16 -13.40 -52.07 29.69
N ALA A 17 -14.51 -52.67 30.12
CA ALA A 17 -15.54 -53.17 29.21
C ALA A 17 -16.22 -52.04 28.41
N ALA A 18 -16.55 -50.91 29.05
CA ALA A 18 -17.12 -49.75 28.38
C ALA A 18 -16.13 -49.11 27.38
N SER A 19 -14.85 -49.03 27.75
CA SER A 19 -13.79 -48.47 26.90
C SER A 19 -13.57 -49.34 25.66
N LEU A 20 -13.44 -50.66 25.83
CA LEU A 20 -13.28 -51.60 24.72
C LEU A 20 -14.49 -51.56 23.77
N TYR A 21 -15.70 -51.48 24.31
CA TYR A 21 -16.93 -51.44 23.51
C TYR A 21 -16.99 -50.23 22.56
N LEU A 22 -16.39 -49.10 22.92
CA LEU A 22 -16.44 -47.85 22.14
C LEU A 22 -15.10 -47.46 21.51
N GLN A 23 -14.06 -48.27 21.67
CA GLN A 23 -12.69 -47.92 21.29
C GLN A 23 -12.56 -47.58 19.81
N ASP A 24 -13.12 -48.38 18.92
CA ASP A 24 -13.03 -48.17 17.47
C ASP A 24 -13.76 -46.89 17.04
N ALA A 25 -14.94 -46.64 17.62
CA ALA A 25 -15.71 -45.43 17.38
C ALA A 25 -14.97 -44.18 17.86
N GLN A 26 -14.33 -44.25 19.04
CA GLN A 26 -13.50 -43.16 19.56
C GLN A 26 -12.27 -42.91 18.67
N ASN A 27 -11.55 -43.96 18.28
CA ASN A 27 -10.38 -43.85 17.39
C ASN A 27 -10.74 -43.23 16.03
N GLN A 28 -11.89 -43.62 15.47
CA GLN A 28 -12.37 -43.05 14.21
C GLN A 28 -12.73 -41.56 14.36
N LEU A 29 -13.44 -41.19 15.44
CA LEU A 29 -13.76 -39.79 15.72
C LEU A 29 -12.51 -38.95 15.97
N ASP A 30 -11.53 -39.46 16.72
CA ASP A 30 -10.26 -38.78 16.97
C ASP A 30 -9.49 -38.53 15.68
N THR A 31 -9.48 -39.52 14.78
CA THR A 31 -8.84 -39.39 13.47
C THR A 31 -9.55 -38.33 12.61
N GLN A 32 -10.89 -38.31 12.61
CA GLN A 32 -11.68 -37.31 11.89
C GLN A 32 -11.48 -35.90 12.47
N ASN A 33 -11.46 -35.76 13.79
CA ASN A 33 -11.21 -34.50 14.48
C ASN A 33 -9.82 -33.95 14.16
N LYS A 34 -8.78 -34.79 14.27
CA LYS A 34 -7.41 -34.41 13.91
C LYS A 34 -7.31 -33.96 12.46
N ALA A 35 -7.93 -34.70 11.54
CA ALA A 35 -7.95 -34.34 10.12
C ALA A 35 -8.69 -33.01 9.87
N ALA A 36 -9.83 -32.80 10.52
CA ALA A 36 -10.63 -31.59 10.35
C ALA A 36 -9.93 -30.34 10.93
N GLN A 37 -9.30 -30.49 12.10
CA GLN A 37 -8.48 -29.44 12.71
C GLN A 37 -7.28 -29.09 11.81
N ALA A 38 -6.55 -30.11 11.32
CA ALA A 38 -5.42 -29.90 10.42
C ALA A 38 -5.83 -29.19 9.12
N ARG A 39 -7.02 -29.48 8.56
CA ARG A 39 -7.57 -28.75 7.42
C ARG A 39 -7.93 -27.31 7.76
N GLY A 40 -8.56 -27.06 8.91
CA GLY A 40 -8.86 -25.71 9.38
C GLY A 40 -7.60 -24.84 9.49
N ASP A 41 -6.55 -25.38 10.12
CA ASP A 41 -5.25 -24.71 10.26
C ASP A 41 -4.58 -24.51 8.90
N ALA A 42 -4.65 -25.50 8.01
CA ALA A 42 -4.14 -25.41 6.64
C ALA A 42 -4.87 -24.33 5.82
N LEU A 43 -6.19 -24.18 5.97
CA LEU A 43 -6.96 -23.11 5.31
C LEU A 43 -6.52 -21.73 5.81
N ASN A 44 -6.21 -21.59 7.11
CA ASN A 44 -5.68 -20.34 7.66
C ASN A 44 -4.27 -20.02 7.13
N LYS A 45 -3.38 -21.03 7.04
CA LYS A 45 -2.05 -20.87 6.43
C LYS A 45 -2.14 -20.48 4.95
N LEU A 46 -3.05 -21.13 4.21
CA LEU A 46 -3.32 -20.79 2.82
C LEU A 46 -3.86 -19.37 2.67
N GLN A 47 -4.79 -18.96 3.54
CA GLN A 47 -5.32 -17.59 3.57
C GLN A 47 -4.19 -16.58 3.67
N LYS A 48 -3.31 -16.78 4.66
CA LYS A 48 -2.18 -15.91 4.91
C LYS A 48 -1.25 -15.84 3.70
N ALA A 49 -0.86 -16.98 3.14
CA ALA A 49 0.03 -17.02 1.97
C ALA A 49 -0.56 -16.30 0.75
N LEU A 50 -1.86 -16.49 0.48
CA LEU A 50 -2.55 -15.80 -0.62
C LEU A 50 -2.67 -14.29 -0.36
N GLN A 51 -2.94 -13.88 0.88
CA GLN A 51 -3.00 -12.47 1.28
C GLN A 51 -1.64 -11.78 1.18
N ASP A 52 -0.57 -12.45 1.62
CA ASP A 52 0.80 -11.94 1.55
C ASP A 52 1.21 -11.74 0.08
N TYR A 53 0.92 -12.70 -0.80
CA TYR A 53 1.17 -12.57 -2.24
C TYR A 53 0.33 -11.46 -2.89
N ARG A 54 -0.98 -11.37 -2.58
CA ARG A 54 -1.84 -10.28 -3.08
C ARG A 54 -1.31 -8.91 -2.64
N SER A 55 -0.78 -8.80 -1.42
CA SER A 55 -0.19 -7.56 -0.90
C SER A 55 1.08 -7.19 -1.67
N ALA A 56 1.93 -8.18 -1.98
CA ALA A 56 3.09 -7.97 -2.83
C ALA A 56 2.70 -7.46 -4.23
N LEU A 57 1.68 -8.07 -4.86
CA LEU A 57 1.12 -7.62 -6.14
C LEU A 57 0.59 -6.18 -6.09
N SER A 58 -0.14 -5.81 -5.02
CA SER A 58 -0.61 -4.44 -4.81
C SER A 58 0.53 -3.43 -4.69
N GLY A 59 1.62 -3.81 -4.01
CA GLY A 59 2.84 -3.00 -3.92
C GLY A 59 3.54 -2.79 -5.26
N ILE A 60 3.39 -3.70 -6.21
CA ILE A 60 3.88 -3.54 -7.58
C ILE A 60 2.98 -2.58 -8.35
N THR A 61 1.65 -2.75 -8.26
CA THR A 61 0.67 -1.85 -8.89
C THR A 61 0.84 -0.40 -8.45
N SER A 62 1.12 -0.15 -7.16
CA SER A 62 1.31 1.20 -6.63
C SER A 62 2.58 1.88 -7.15
N LYS A 63 3.65 1.11 -7.38
CA LYS A 63 4.90 1.60 -8.00
C LYS A 63 4.74 1.93 -9.48
N LYS A 64 3.68 1.44 -10.15
CA LYS A 64 3.38 1.57 -11.59
C LYS A 64 4.39 0.93 -12.54
N SER A 65 5.65 0.79 -12.15
CA SER A 65 6.71 0.13 -12.91
C SER A 65 7.63 -0.63 -11.96
N LEU A 66 8.17 -1.77 -12.43
CA LEU A 66 9.26 -2.47 -11.76
C LEU A 66 10.64 -1.98 -12.22
N VAL A 67 10.69 -1.25 -13.33
CA VAL A 67 11.91 -0.61 -13.84
C VAL A 67 12.23 0.60 -12.98
N VAL A 68 13.48 0.67 -12.54
CA VAL A 68 13.99 1.83 -11.80
C VAL A 68 14.88 2.63 -12.74
N MET A 69 14.59 3.92 -12.82
CA MET A 69 15.35 4.88 -13.60
C MET A 69 16.09 5.82 -12.67
N ASN A 70 17.36 6.07 -12.97
CA ASN A 70 18.17 7.08 -12.33
C ASN A 70 18.22 8.31 -13.25
N ALA A 71 18.16 9.48 -12.64
CA ALA A 71 18.47 10.73 -13.31
C ALA A 71 19.51 11.49 -12.50
N SER A 72 20.44 12.14 -13.19
CA SER A 72 21.43 13.00 -12.57
C SER A 72 21.70 14.22 -13.43
N ILE A 73 22.18 15.30 -12.79
CA ILE A 73 22.70 16.48 -13.47
C ILE A 73 24.20 16.58 -13.22
N SER A 74 24.96 17.05 -14.20
CA SER A 74 26.43 17.07 -14.12
C SER A 74 27.01 18.03 -13.10
N GLN A 75 26.23 18.99 -12.60
CA GLN A 75 26.66 20.02 -11.66
C GLN A 75 25.66 20.18 -10.53
N GLU A 76 26.14 20.03 -9.30
CA GLU A 76 25.35 20.27 -8.10
C GLU A 76 25.01 21.75 -7.93
N GLY A 77 23.92 22.04 -7.21
CA GLY A 77 23.49 23.40 -6.89
C GLY A 77 22.65 24.10 -7.98
N PHE A 78 22.55 23.53 -9.18
CA PHE A 78 21.61 24.00 -10.21
C PHE A 78 20.20 23.46 -10.05
N GLY A 79 20.04 22.35 -9.32
CA GLY A 79 18.74 21.74 -9.09
C GLY A 79 18.82 20.30 -8.60
N SER A 80 17.69 19.62 -8.69
CA SER A 80 17.56 18.17 -8.49
C SER A 80 16.76 17.57 -9.64
N VAL A 81 16.96 16.28 -9.91
CA VAL A 81 16.24 15.57 -10.96
C VAL A 81 15.85 14.17 -10.49
N SER A 82 14.70 13.70 -10.96
CA SER A 82 14.23 12.34 -10.74
C SER A 82 13.62 11.78 -12.02
N ALA A 83 13.69 10.45 -12.18
CA ALA A 83 13.09 9.74 -13.31
C ALA A 83 12.08 8.70 -12.82
N LYS A 84 10.96 8.62 -13.55
CA LYS A 84 9.90 7.61 -13.41
C LYS A 84 10.28 6.40 -14.27
N GLY A 85 9.66 5.24 -14.03
CA GLY A 85 9.98 3.99 -14.73
C GLY A 85 9.80 4.03 -16.26
N ASN A 86 8.98 4.95 -16.79
CA ASN A 86 8.76 5.16 -18.22
C ASN A 86 9.73 6.17 -18.87
N ALA A 87 10.65 6.76 -18.09
CA ALA A 87 11.62 7.71 -18.63
C ALA A 87 12.53 7.02 -19.65
N GLN A 88 12.83 7.70 -20.75
CA GLN A 88 13.73 7.17 -21.77
C GLN A 88 15.19 7.42 -21.37
N PRO A 89 16.05 6.37 -21.36
CA PRO A 89 17.47 6.55 -21.15
C PRO A 89 18.08 7.48 -22.21
N GLY A 90 18.95 8.37 -21.79
CA GLY A 90 19.56 9.34 -22.70
C GLY A 90 20.38 10.39 -21.96
N ASN A 91 21.18 11.12 -22.73
CA ASN A 91 21.92 12.27 -22.24
C ASN A 91 21.42 13.52 -22.96
N TYR A 92 21.08 14.54 -22.19
CA TYR A 92 20.49 15.78 -22.68
C TYR A 92 21.32 16.95 -22.16
N SER A 93 21.59 17.91 -23.04
CA SER A 93 22.18 19.19 -22.63
C SER A 93 21.06 20.13 -22.21
N LEU A 94 21.24 20.83 -21.09
CA LEU A 94 20.30 21.81 -20.58
C LEU A 94 21.00 23.16 -20.37
N PHE A 95 20.26 24.24 -20.59
CA PHE A 95 20.66 25.58 -20.18
C PHE A 95 19.55 26.25 -19.38
N ILE A 96 19.79 26.54 -18.11
CA ILE A 96 18.83 27.22 -17.24
C ILE A 96 19.02 28.73 -17.41
N GLU A 97 18.12 29.38 -18.13
CA GLU A 97 18.22 30.82 -18.37
C GLU A 97 17.74 31.63 -17.18
N GLN A 98 16.62 31.22 -16.57
CA GLN A 98 16.07 31.92 -15.42
C GLN A 98 15.24 30.98 -14.53
N VAL A 99 15.23 31.27 -13.24
CA VAL A 99 14.36 30.62 -12.25
C VAL A 99 13.07 31.42 -12.08
N ALA A 100 12.00 30.72 -11.76
CA ALA A 100 10.73 31.33 -11.41
C ALA A 100 10.83 32.01 -10.04
N THR A 101 10.35 33.25 -9.95
CA THR A 101 10.30 34.04 -8.72
C THR A 101 8.86 34.47 -8.43
N ALA A 102 8.55 34.66 -7.16
CA ALA A 102 7.25 35.18 -6.72
C ALA A 102 7.27 36.71 -6.74
N HIS A 103 6.17 37.32 -7.16
CA HIS A 103 6.03 38.78 -7.13
C HIS A 103 6.00 39.27 -5.67
N GLN A 104 6.82 40.26 -5.34
CA GLN A 104 6.84 40.91 -4.04
C GLN A 104 6.80 42.42 -4.21
N MET A 105 5.95 43.09 -3.43
CA MET A 105 5.81 44.54 -3.42
C MET A 105 5.77 45.07 -1.99
N SER A 106 6.36 46.23 -1.78
CA SER A 106 6.21 47.02 -0.54
C SER A 106 5.43 48.30 -0.81
N PHE A 107 4.62 48.71 0.15
CA PHE A 107 3.81 49.92 0.07
C PHE A 107 4.41 51.08 0.87
N GLY A 108 4.01 52.29 0.52
CA GLY A 108 4.47 53.52 1.15
C GLY A 108 3.91 53.72 2.56
N SER A 109 4.11 54.93 3.10
CA SER A 109 3.55 55.30 4.41
C SER A 109 2.02 55.33 4.35
N LEU A 110 1.38 54.72 5.34
CA LEU A 110 -0.06 54.75 5.56
C LEU A 110 -0.48 55.81 6.60
N SER A 111 0.37 56.81 6.86
CA SER A 111 0.18 57.81 7.93
C SER A 111 -1.08 58.68 7.82
N GLY A 112 -1.79 58.63 6.69
CA GLY A 112 -3.08 59.30 6.50
C GLY A 112 -4.23 58.34 6.18
N ALA A 113 -4.02 57.03 6.23
CA ALA A 113 -5.03 56.04 5.90
C ALA A 113 -6.07 55.94 7.03
N LYS A 114 -7.34 56.22 6.71
CA LYS A 114 -8.46 56.13 7.67
C LYS A 114 -9.38 54.97 7.34
N ALA A 115 -9.97 54.39 8.38
CA ALA A 115 -11.02 53.41 8.19
C ALA A 115 -12.29 54.10 7.66
N GLN A 116 -12.85 53.59 6.57
CA GLN A 116 -14.11 54.07 6.00
C GLN A 116 -15.07 52.90 5.79
N ALA A 117 -16.34 53.11 6.10
CA ALA A 117 -17.36 52.10 5.89
C ALA A 117 -17.55 51.84 4.39
N GLY A 118 -17.46 50.57 3.98
CA GLY A 118 -17.65 50.15 2.59
C GLY A 118 -16.37 50.19 1.73
N ASP A 119 -15.24 50.63 2.27
CA ASP A 119 -13.96 50.56 1.55
C ASP A 119 -13.55 49.10 1.31
N LYS A 120 -13.19 48.81 0.06
CA LYS A 120 -12.73 47.49 -0.38
C LYS A 120 -11.51 47.61 -1.28
N ILE A 121 -10.61 46.64 -1.15
CA ILE A 121 -9.50 46.45 -2.08
C ILE A 121 -9.75 45.17 -2.86
N THR A 122 -9.68 45.22 -4.18
CA THR A 122 -9.64 43.99 -4.98
C THR A 122 -8.19 43.67 -5.32
N ILE A 123 -7.72 42.50 -4.90
CA ILE A 123 -6.40 41.99 -5.23
C ILE A 123 -6.54 41.02 -6.39
N ARG A 124 -5.76 41.23 -7.46
CA ARG A 124 -5.70 40.35 -8.63
C ARG A 124 -4.33 39.66 -8.72
N GLN A 125 -4.33 38.39 -9.13
CA GLN A 125 -3.15 37.57 -9.41
C GLN A 125 -3.42 36.77 -10.69
N GLY A 126 -2.92 37.26 -11.83
CA GLY A 126 -3.27 36.70 -13.13
C GLY A 126 -4.78 36.78 -13.40
N SER A 127 -5.43 35.63 -13.64
CA SER A 127 -6.88 35.53 -13.81
C SER A 127 -7.66 35.42 -12.48
N ASP A 128 -6.97 35.17 -11.37
CA ASP A 128 -7.59 35.05 -10.05
C ASP A 128 -7.78 36.45 -9.43
N SER A 129 -8.87 36.66 -8.71
CA SER A 129 -9.06 37.85 -7.89
C SER A 129 -9.83 37.56 -6.61
N PHE A 130 -9.63 38.38 -5.60
CA PHE A 130 -10.45 38.37 -4.38
C PHE A 130 -10.59 39.78 -3.81
N GLU A 131 -11.72 40.02 -3.17
CA GLU A 131 -11.98 41.27 -2.44
C GLU A 131 -11.48 41.14 -1.00
N VAL A 132 -10.92 42.24 -0.49
CA VAL A 132 -10.58 42.46 0.91
C VAL A 132 -11.50 43.55 1.42
N ASP A 133 -12.42 43.18 2.31
CA ASP A 133 -13.30 44.12 2.99
C ASP A 133 -12.54 44.79 4.14
N LEU A 134 -12.50 46.12 4.13
CA LEU A 134 -11.79 46.92 5.13
C LEU A 134 -12.71 47.53 6.19
N SER A 135 -14.03 47.30 6.11
CA SER A 135 -15.00 47.87 7.04
C SER A 135 -14.75 47.48 8.51
N SER A 136 -14.10 46.35 8.75
CA SER A 136 -13.70 45.86 10.08
C SER A 136 -12.18 45.70 10.21
N ALA A 137 -11.40 46.40 9.37
CA ALA A 137 -9.94 46.28 9.40
C ALA A 137 -9.32 47.06 10.57
N ASP A 138 -9.89 48.19 10.96
CA ASP A 138 -9.55 48.91 12.19
C ASP A 138 -10.01 48.10 13.42
N ARG A 139 -9.06 47.55 14.16
CA ARG A 139 -9.31 46.63 15.28
C ARG A 139 -9.07 47.28 16.63
N ASP A 140 -8.23 48.31 16.69
CA ASP A 140 -7.98 49.05 17.92
C ASP A 140 -8.97 50.21 18.12
N GLY A 141 -9.71 50.57 17.07
CA GLY A 141 -10.79 51.55 17.08
C GLY A 141 -10.29 52.99 17.07
N ASP A 142 -9.05 53.23 16.63
CA ASP A 142 -8.44 54.56 16.59
C ASP A 142 -8.86 55.39 15.35
N GLY A 143 -9.57 54.76 14.40
CA GLY A 143 -10.07 55.37 13.16
C GLY A 143 -9.04 55.42 12.02
N ASN A 144 -7.83 54.93 12.25
CA ASN A 144 -6.75 54.83 11.27
C ASN A 144 -6.57 53.38 10.82
N LEU A 145 -5.93 53.17 9.67
CA LEU A 145 -5.55 51.85 9.20
C LEU A 145 -4.04 51.70 9.22
N SER A 146 -3.55 50.85 10.11
CA SER A 146 -2.14 50.51 10.19
C SER A 146 -1.72 49.44 9.15
N PRO A 147 -0.42 49.36 8.80
CA PRO A 147 0.09 48.24 7.99
C PRO A 147 -0.24 46.86 8.58
N SER A 148 -0.28 46.74 9.91
CA SER A 148 -0.60 45.50 10.62
C SER A 148 -2.04 45.06 10.39
N GLU A 149 -2.97 46.01 10.43
CA GLU A 149 -4.39 45.75 10.21
C GLU A 149 -4.69 45.39 8.76
N LEU A 150 -4.08 46.10 7.80
CA LEU A 150 -4.20 45.74 6.39
C LEU A 150 -3.60 44.36 6.10
N ALA A 151 -2.42 44.06 6.65
CA ALA A 151 -1.81 42.74 6.49
C ALA A 151 -2.73 41.63 7.01
N LEU A 152 -3.35 41.85 8.17
CA LEU A 152 -4.28 40.92 8.78
C LEU A 152 -5.57 40.77 7.95
N ALA A 153 -6.15 41.86 7.46
CA ALA A 153 -7.34 41.86 6.62
C ALA A 153 -7.09 41.09 5.31
N ILE A 154 -5.96 41.34 4.65
CA ILE A 154 -5.56 40.65 3.42
C ILE A 154 -5.38 39.15 3.68
N ASN A 155 -4.65 38.78 4.73
CA ASN A 155 -4.39 37.38 5.06
C ASN A 155 -5.66 36.60 5.45
N ARG A 156 -6.69 37.28 5.98
CA ARG A 156 -7.95 36.67 6.41
C ARG A 156 -9.09 36.80 5.39
N ALA A 157 -8.86 37.45 4.26
CA ALA A 157 -9.88 37.60 3.23
C ALA A 157 -10.35 36.23 2.72
N SER A 158 -11.67 36.06 2.60
CA SER A 158 -12.33 34.78 2.31
C SER A 158 -11.91 34.16 0.97
N GLY A 159 -11.37 34.95 0.03
CA GLY A 159 -10.86 34.49 -1.26
C GLY A 159 -9.33 34.38 -1.36
N ASN A 160 -8.56 34.73 -0.33
CA ASN A 160 -7.10 34.72 -0.38
C ASN A 160 -6.57 33.28 -0.46
N SER A 161 -6.94 32.39 0.47
CA SER A 161 -6.56 30.97 0.46
C SER A 161 -5.06 30.70 0.17
N GLY A 162 -4.17 31.60 0.62
CA GLY A 162 -2.72 31.51 0.38
C GLY A 162 -2.23 32.08 -0.96
N LYS A 163 -3.08 32.74 -1.76
CA LYS A 163 -2.70 33.39 -3.03
C LYS A 163 -1.74 34.57 -2.80
N VAL A 164 -1.93 35.32 -1.73
CA VAL A 164 -1.08 36.44 -1.31
C VAL A 164 -0.81 36.35 0.20
N ASN A 165 0.44 36.54 0.58
CA ASN A 165 0.85 36.68 1.97
C ASN A 165 1.24 38.14 2.22
N ALA A 166 0.56 38.79 3.16
CA ALA A 166 0.86 40.14 3.59
C ALA A 166 1.58 40.13 4.94
N MET A 167 2.64 40.93 5.07
CA MET A 167 3.40 41.09 6.31
C MET A 167 3.72 42.56 6.56
N VAL A 168 4.14 42.86 7.78
CA VAL A 168 4.65 44.18 8.16
C VAL A 168 6.16 44.15 8.26
N LEU A 169 6.81 45.03 7.52
CA LEU A 169 8.24 45.30 7.64
C LEU A 169 8.43 46.56 8.49
N ASN A 170 9.14 46.42 9.61
CA ASN A 170 9.53 47.56 10.44
C ASN A 170 11.00 47.92 10.15
N ASN A 171 11.24 49.11 9.60
CA ASN A 171 12.59 49.61 9.33
C ASN A 171 12.78 50.98 9.97
N GLY A 172 13.64 51.06 11.00
CA GLY A 172 14.02 52.33 11.63
C GLY A 172 12.85 53.14 12.20
N GLY A 173 11.80 52.46 12.71
CA GLY A 173 10.59 53.10 13.24
C GLY A 173 9.47 53.37 12.23
N THR A 174 9.67 53.06 10.94
CA THR A 174 8.61 53.11 9.93
C THR A 174 8.10 51.71 9.62
N SER A 175 6.79 51.49 9.80
CA SER A 175 6.11 50.25 9.41
C SER A 175 5.62 50.33 7.96
N GLN A 176 5.92 49.31 7.17
CA GLN A 176 5.51 49.17 5.77
C GLN A 176 4.77 47.86 5.55
N LEU A 177 3.72 47.89 4.75
CA LEU A 177 3.04 46.69 4.28
C LEU A 177 3.87 46.07 3.16
N VAL A 178 4.13 44.77 3.24
CA VAL A 178 4.77 43.98 2.18
C VAL A 178 3.83 42.87 1.77
N MET A 179 3.53 42.77 0.48
CA MET A 179 2.77 41.66 -0.09
C MET A 179 3.68 40.77 -0.92
N SER A 180 3.54 39.46 -0.74
CA SER A 180 4.23 38.42 -1.50
C SER A 180 3.22 37.48 -2.13
N SER A 181 3.43 37.14 -3.39
CA SER A 181 2.63 36.14 -4.09
C SER A 181 2.89 34.75 -3.49
N GLY A 182 1.83 33.98 -3.26
CA GLY A 182 1.90 32.57 -2.89
C GLY A 182 2.26 31.66 -4.07
N LYS A 183 2.27 32.19 -5.30
CA LYS A 183 2.69 31.49 -6.53
C LYS A 183 3.93 32.16 -7.14
N THR A 184 4.85 31.37 -7.67
CA THR A 184 5.90 31.89 -8.57
C THR A 184 5.34 32.11 -9.98
N GLY A 185 6.10 32.78 -10.84
CA GLY A 185 5.71 32.99 -12.23
C GLY A 185 5.12 34.37 -12.50
N GLU A 186 5.04 34.69 -13.78
CA GLU A 186 4.44 35.92 -14.30
C GLU A 186 2.93 35.97 -14.00
N SER A 187 2.24 34.82 -14.02
CA SER A 187 0.84 34.70 -13.58
C SER A 187 0.65 34.99 -12.08
N GLY A 188 1.73 34.93 -11.29
CA GLY A 188 1.74 35.28 -9.87
C GLY A 188 1.79 36.78 -9.61
N ALA A 189 1.83 37.63 -10.65
CA ALA A 189 1.89 39.07 -10.51
C ALA A 189 0.66 39.63 -9.79
N ILE A 190 0.87 40.12 -8.57
CA ILE A 190 -0.11 40.86 -7.79
C ILE A 190 -0.36 42.24 -8.41
N THR A 191 -1.63 42.61 -8.59
CA THR A 191 -2.08 43.98 -8.86
C THR A 191 -3.24 44.35 -7.94
N LEU A 192 -3.41 45.65 -7.70
CA LEU A 192 -4.43 46.20 -6.82
C LEU A 192 -5.42 47.01 -7.64
N ASP A 193 -6.71 46.79 -7.39
CA ASP A 193 -7.78 47.65 -7.84
C ASP A 193 -8.35 48.38 -6.63
N LEU A 194 -8.12 49.70 -6.64
CA LEU A 194 -8.47 50.65 -5.58
C LEU A 194 -9.70 51.49 -5.96
N SER A 195 -10.50 51.05 -6.92
CA SER A 195 -11.71 51.77 -7.36
C SER A 195 -12.77 51.90 -6.26
N GLN A 196 -12.80 50.95 -5.33
CA GLN A 196 -13.70 50.91 -4.16
C GLN A 196 -13.05 51.43 -2.87
N VAL A 197 -11.93 52.16 -2.97
CA VAL A 197 -11.31 52.85 -1.84
C VAL A 197 -11.68 54.33 -1.93
N SER A 198 -12.45 54.80 -0.93
CA SER A 198 -12.90 56.19 -0.82
C SER A 198 -11.92 57.06 -0.03
N ASP A 199 -11.17 56.49 0.92
CA ASP A 199 -10.17 57.23 1.69
C ASP A 199 -8.95 57.62 0.83
N ALA A 200 -8.65 58.91 0.78
CA ALA A 200 -7.56 59.45 -0.04
C ALA A 200 -6.18 59.04 0.47
N GLY A 201 -6.00 58.90 1.79
CA GLY A 201 -4.73 58.52 2.40
C GLY A 201 -4.39 57.06 2.10
N LEU A 202 -5.36 56.16 2.27
CA LEU A 202 -5.25 54.74 1.94
C LEU A 202 -5.01 54.53 0.44
N LYS A 203 -5.79 55.21 -0.40
CA LYS A 203 -5.64 55.12 -1.86
C LYS A 203 -4.24 55.57 -2.30
N THR A 204 -3.73 56.68 -1.75
CA THR A 204 -2.40 57.18 -2.05
C THR A 204 -1.30 56.24 -1.56
N GLY A 205 -1.44 55.68 -0.35
CA GLY A 205 -0.48 54.75 0.23
C GLY A 205 -0.36 53.43 -0.53
N LEU A 206 -1.43 53.02 -1.23
CA LEU A 206 -1.49 51.77 -1.99
C LEU A 206 -1.27 51.92 -3.51
N ALA A 207 -1.44 53.11 -4.07
CA ALA A 207 -1.44 53.32 -5.52
C ALA A 207 -0.07 53.08 -6.21
N ASN A 208 1.04 53.27 -5.49
CA ASN A 208 2.39 53.18 -6.04
C ASN A 208 3.26 52.21 -5.25
N PRO A 209 3.01 50.90 -5.35
CA PRO A 209 3.90 49.91 -4.73
C PRO A 209 5.31 50.00 -5.31
N LYS A 210 6.31 49.80 -4.45
CA LYS A 210 7.67 49.51 -4.88
C LYS A 210 7.78 48.00 -5.11
N GLU A 211 8.08 47.59 -6.34
CA GLU A 211 8.41 46.19 -6.67
C GLU A 211 9.75 45.82 -6.00
N LEU A 212 9.75 44.75 -5.21
CA LEU A 212 10.94 44.21 -4.54
C LEU A 212 11.53 43.05 -5.35
N THR A 213 10.66 42.17 -5.84
CA THR A 213 11.01 41.03 -6.67
C THR A 213 9.93 40.87 -7.73
N LYS A 214 10.29 40.86 -9.01
CA LYS A 214 9.33 40.61 -10.09
C LYS A 214 8.82 39.17 -10.05
N GLY A 215 7.53 38.97 -10.28
CA GLY A 215 7.00 37.64 -10.59
C GLY A 215 7.39 37.26 -12.01
N GLN A 216 8.21 36.23 -12.17
CA GLN A 216 8.67 35.79 -13.49
C GLN A 216 8.66 34.27 -13.59
N ASP A 217 8.45 33.76 -14.80
CA ASP A 217 8.45 32.32 -15.10
C ASP A 217 9.87 31.76 -15.16
N ALA A 218 10.04 30.48 -14.87
CA ALA A 218 11.27 29.77 -15.16
C ALA A 218 11.41 29.54 -16.66
N ILE A 219 12.64 29.63 -17.18
CA ILE A 219 12.98 29.27 -18.55
C ILE A 219 14.18 28.33 -18.54
N VAL A 220 14.00 27.17 -19.16
CA VAL A 220 15.03 26.17 -19.39
C VAL A 220 15.04 25.82 -20.87
N TRP A 221 16.23 25.70 -21.44
CA TRP A 221 16.42 25.25 -22.81
C TRP A 221 16.90 23.81 -22.82
N LEU A 222 16.25 22.96 -23.61
CA LEU A 222 16.79 21.66 -24.00
C LEU A 222 17.73 21.87 -25.18
N GLY A 223 19.03 21.77 -24.93
CA GLY A 223 20.10 22.17 -25.84
C GLY A 223 20.75 23.49 -25.44
N ASN A 224 21.34 24.17 -26.41
CA ASN A 224 21.95 25.48 -26.20
C ASN A 224 20.86 26.56 -26.09
N LYS A 225 21.20 27.66 -25.39
CA LYS A 225 20.36 28.86 -25.39
C LYS A 225 20.09 29.33 -26.83
N ASP A 226 18.88 29.82 -27.09
CA ASP A 226 18.41 30.44 -28.36
C ASP A 226 18.31 29.50 -29.58
N THR A 227 18.91 28.31 -29.54
CA THR A 227 18.88 27.32 -30.64
C THR A 227 18.22 26.00 -30.24
N GLY A 228 18.13 25.71 -28.94
CA GLY A 228 17.43 24.56 -28.39
C GLY A 228 15.92 24.74 -28.29
N VAL A 229 15.25 23.79 -27.64
CA VAL A 229 13.81 23.87 -27.37
C VAL A 229 13.59 24.60 -26.05
N GLN A 230 12.88 25.74 -26.09
CA GLN A 230 12.54 26.51 -24.91
C GLN A 230 11.39 25.87 -24.13
N MET A 231 11.57 25.70 -22.82
CA MET A 231 10.55 25.32 -21.87
C MET A 231 10.33 26.48 -20.90
N LYS A 232 9.12 27.05 -20.90
CA LYS A 232 8.71 28.17 -20.01
C LYS A 232 7.56 27.72 -19.12
N GLN A 233 7.64 28.02 -17.82
CA GLN A 233 6.58 27.69 -16.87
C GLN A 233 6.64 28.54 -15.60
N ALA A 234 5.51 28.70 -14.92
CA ALA A 234 5.41 29.46 -13.68
C ALA A 234 6.15 28.82 -12.48
N SER A 235 6.44 27.52 -12.53
CA SER A 235 7.10 26.76 -11.45
C SER A 235 8.58 26.50 -11.74
N ASN A 236 9.37 26.25 -10.69
CA ASN A 236 10.74 25.75 -10.82
C ASN A 236 10.82 24.23 -11.06
N THR A 237 9.70 23.51 -11.05
CA THR A 237 9.65 22.06 -11.30
C THR A 237 9.09 21.77 -12.68
N PHE A 238 9.91 21.26 -13.58
CA PHE A 238 9.62 20.91 -14.97
C PHE A 238 9.28 19.41 -15.07
N GLU A 239 8.08 19.09 -15.56
CA GLU A 239 7.66 17.71 -15.91
C GLU A 239 7.40 17.54 -17.42
N SER A 240 7.85 18.49 -18.24
CA SER A 240 7.62 18.50 -19.70
C SER A 240 8.43 17.45 -20.46
N ILE A 241 9.45 16.88 -19.83
CA ILE A 241 10.21 15.74 -20.37
C ILE A 241 9.51 14.47 -19.85
N ASP A 242 8.99 13.64 -20.76
CA ASP A 242 8.23 12.45 -20.35
C ASP A 242 9.04 11.55 -19.43
N GLY A 243 8.43 11.18 -18.30
CA GLY A 243 9.05 10.40 -17.25
C GLY A 243 10.10 11.13 -16.40
N VAL A 244 10.47 12.39 -16.67
CA VAL A 244 11.50 13.12 -15.90
C VAL A 244 10.89 14.31 -15.16
N SER A 245 11.26 14.49 -13.89
CA SER A 245 10.93 15.67 -13.10
C SER A 245 12.21 16.39 -12.71
N LEU A 246 12.40 17.59 -13.25
CA LEU A 246 13.57 18.45 -13.03
C LEU A 246 13.16 19.66 -12.19
N THR A 247 13.73 19.82 -11.00
CA THR A 247 13.54 21.03 -10.19
C THR A 247 14.79 21.88 -10.26
N ILE A 248 14.67 23.12 -10.76
CA ILE A 248 15.80 24.06 -10.86
C ILE A 248 15.86 24.96 -9.63
N SER A 249 17.06 25.43 -9.31
CA SER A 249 17.30 26.32 -8.16
C SER A 249 18.19 27.51 -8.49
N LYS A 250 18.87 27.49 -9.63
CA LYS A 250 19.83 28.53 -10.02
C LYS A 250 19.88 28.70 -11.53
N ALA A 251 19.96 29.95 -11.98
CA ALA A 251 20.22 30.28 -13.38
C ALA A 251 21.70 30.10 -13.73
N MET A 252 21.97 29.69 -14.96
CA MET A 252 23.32 29.60 -15.54
C MET A 252 23.75 30.96 -16.08
N LYS A 253 25.05 31.23 -16.02
CA LYS A 253 25.64 32.43 -16.61
C LYS A 253 25.97 32.21 -18.09
N PRO A 254 25.96 33.26 -18.92
CA PRO A 254 26.52 33.18 -20.26
C PRO A 254 27.96 32.66 -20.22
N GLY A 255 28.25 31.61 -21.00
CA GLY A 255 29.57 30.96 -21.04
C GLY A 255 29.78 29.82 -20.04
N ASP A 256 28.80 29.54 -19.15
CA ASP A 256 28.84 28.33 -18.32
C ASP A 256 28.78 27.07 -19.21
N THR A 257 29.44 26.01 -18.78
CA THR A 257 29.35 24.70 -19.44
C THR A 257 27.91 24.18 -19.35
N PRO A 258 27.34 23.63 -20.44
CA PRO A 258 25.97 23.14 -20.42
C PRO A 258 25.74 22.10 -19.30
N LEU A 259 24.56 22.17 -18.68
CA LEU A 259 24.17 21.24 -17.63
C LEU A 259 23.74 19.92 -18.27
N GLN A 260 24.51 18.86 -18.08
CA GLN A 260 24.18 17.56 -18.66
C GLN A 260 23.20 16.83 -17.76
N LEU A 261 22.01 16.56 -18.27
CA LEU A 261 21.05 15.64 -17.69
C LEU A 261 21.32 14.23 -18.23
N SER A 262 21.66 13.30 -17.35
CA SER A 262 21.78 11.89 -17.69
C SER A 262 20.62 11.10 -17.10
N VAL A 263 19.92 10.35 -17.95
CA VAL A 263 18.88 9.40 -17.56
C VAL A 263 19.37 8.01 -17.93
N SER A 264 19.40 7.11 -16.96
CA SER A 264 19.88 5.74 -17.15
C SER A 264 19.03 4.76 -16.36
N ARG A 265 18.91 3.54 -16.85
CA ARG A 265 18.26 2.48 -16.09
C ARG A 265 19.16 2.04 -14.94
N ASN A 266 18.58 1.90 -13.76
CA ASN A 266 19.24 1.28 -12.62
C ASN A 266 19.04 -0.24 -12.68
N ASP A 267 20.01 -0.92 -13.29
CA ASP A 267 19.96 -2.38 -13.47
C ASP A 267 19.87 -3.13 -12.13
N ALA A 268 20.62 -2.69 -11.11
CA ALA A 268 20.66 -3.35 -9.81
C ALA A 268 19.30 -3.28 -9.10
N ASP A 269 18.70 -2.10 -9.03
CA ASP A 269 17.41 -1.92 -8.37
C ASP A 269 16.26 -2.53 -9.17
N THR A 270 16.36 -2.53 -10.50
CA THR A 270 15.40 -3.23 -11.37
C THR A 270 15.46 -4.74 -11.13
N VAL A 271 16.65 -5.33 -11.08
CA VAL A 271 16.84 -6.75 -10.73
C VAL A 271 16.29 -7.04 -9.33
N SER A 272 16.54 -6.18 -8.35
CA SER A 272 16.03 -6.32 -6.99
C SER A 272 14.50 -6.31 -6.94
N ASN A 273 13.85 -5.40 -7.66
CA ASN A 273 12.39 -5.34 -7.78
C ASN A 273 11.81 -6.61 -8.42
N VAL A 274 12.41 -7.12 -9.50
CA VAL A 274 11.97 -8.36 -10.14
C VAL A 274 12.21 -9.58 -9.24
N GLN A 275 13.33 -9.61 -8.52
CA GLN A 275 13.61 -10.65 -7.53
C GLN A 275 12.56 -10.66 -6.42
N GLY A 276 12.14 -9.48 -5.93
CA GLY A 276 11.07 -9.36 -4.95
C GLY A 276 9.74 -9.95 -5.42
N PHE A 277 9.41 -9.78 -6.71
CA PHE A 277 8.25 -10.45 -7.32
C PHE A 277 8.42 -11.98 -7.34
N VAL A 278 9.58 -12.47 -7.81
CA VAL A 278 9.91 -13.91 -7.85
C VAL A 278 9.83 -14.54 -6.46
N ASP A 279 10.39 -13.89 -5.45
CA ASP A 279 10.41 -14.36 -4.07
C ASP A 279 9.01 -14.41 -3.46
N SER A 280 8.18 -13.38 -3.72
CA SER A 280 6.80 -13.35 -3.25
C SER A 280 5.96 -14.50 -3.81
N TYR A 281 6.15 -14.81 -5.10
CA TYR A 281 5.52 -15.96 -5.72
C TYR A 281 6.06 -17.27 -5.15
N ASN A 282 7.38 -17.42 -5.01
CA ASN A 282 7.99 -18.64 -4.49
C ASN A 282 7.55 -18.96 -3.06
N LYS A 283 7.36 -17.94 -2.21
CA LYS A 283 6.77 -18.12 -0.88
C LYS A 283 5.36 -18.71 -0.94
N LEU A 284 4.51 -18.20 -1.85
CA LEU A 284 3.18 -18.76 -2.07
C LEU A 284 3.25 -20.19 -2.62
N ALA A 285 4.07 -20.42 -3.64
CA ALA A 285 4.24 -21.72 -4.27
C ALA A 285 4.72 -22.78 -3.26
N SER A 286 5.67 -22.43 -2.40
CA SER A 286 6.14 -23.30 -1.31
C SER A 286 5.02 -23.60 -0.32
N ALA A 287 4.27 -22.59 0.14
CA ALA A 287 3.17 -22.80 1.07
C ALA A 287 2.09 -23.72 0.47
N ILE A 288 1.71 -23.54 -0.79
CA ILE A 288 0.76 -24.43 -1.47
C ILE A 288 1.36 -25.84 -1.62
N ALA A 289 2.65 -25.96 -1.97
CA ALA A 289 3.33 -27.24 -2.11
C ALA A 289 3.37 -28.02 -0.79
N ASP A 290 3.69 -27.37 0.33
CA ASP A 290 3.73 -27.98 1.65
C ASP A 290 2.34 -28.48 2.08
N LEU A 291 1.30 -27.69 1.81
CA LEU A 291 -0.07 -28.05 2.14
C LEU A 291 -0.63 -29.18 1.26
N SER A 292 -0.14 -29.31 0.02
CA SER A 292 -0.61 -30.30 -0.96
C SER A 292 0.38 -31.44 -1.23
N ALA A 293 1.46 -31.52 -0.46
CA ALA A 293 2.51 -32.53 -0.66
C ALA A 293 1.93 -33.94 -0.53
N PRO A 294 2.19 -34.85 -1.48
CA PRO A 294 1.80 -36.24 -1.33
C PRO A 294 2.57 -36.87 -0.15
N GLY A 295 1.93 -37.84 0.51
CA GLY A 295 2.62 -38.66 1.49
C GLY A 295 3.79 -39.43 0.86
N LYS A 296 4.83 -39.68 1.65
CA LYS A 296 5.95 -40.55 1.28
C LYS A 296 6.02 -41.70 2.28
N GLU A 297 6.78 -42.74 2.00
CA GLU A 297 6.92 -43.86 2.95
C GLU A 297 7.29 -43.36 4.35
N GLY A 298 6.45 -43.71 5.34
CA GLY A 298 6.60 -43.28 6.73
C GLY A 298 6.25 -41.81 7.03
N LYS A 299 5.82 -41.01 6.05
CA LYS A 299 5.41 -39.60 6.24
C LYS A 299 4.02 -39.33 5.67
N ALA A 300 3.12 -38.88 6.53
CA ALA A 300 1.80 -38.41 6.11
C ALA A 300 1.92 -37.25 5.11
N GLY A 301 1.03 -37.21 4.13
CA GLY A 301 0.93 -36.10 3.19
C GLY A 301 0.44 -34.81 3.85
N GLY A 302 0.54 -33.70 3.13
CA GLY A 302 -0.04 -32.43 3.54
C GLY A 302 -1.57 -32.52 3.68
N PRO A 303 -2.21 -31.64 4.47
CA PRO A 303 -3.66 -31.69 4.72
C PRO A 303 -4.54 -31.63 3.46
N PHE A 304 -4.00 -31.12 2.35
CA PHE A 304 -4.65 -31.01 1.04
C PHE A 304 -4.02 -31.88 -0.05
N ALA A 305 -3.28 -32.94 0.30
CA ALA A 305 -2.60 -33.83 -0.67
C ALA A 305 -3.54 -34.32 -1.79
N SER A 306 -4.80 -34.61 -1.45
CA SER A 306 -5.82 -35.10 -2.41
C SER A 306 -6.80 -34.03 -2.89
N ASP A 307 -6.65 -32.76 -2.47
CA ASP A 307 -7.60 -31.70 -2.80
C ASP A 307 -7.43 -31.18 -4.24
N SER A 308 -8.45 -31.41 -5.07
CA SER A 308 -8.46 -30.98 -6.48
C SER A 308 -8.55 -29.46 -6.64
N GLY A 309 -9.18 -28.75 -5.70
CA GLY A 309 -9.28 -27.29 -5.76
C GLY A 309 -7.96 -26.60 -5.41
N ILE A 310 -7.18 -27.14 -4.47
CA ILE A 310 -5.82 -26.62 -4.20
C ILE A 310 -4.87 -26.88 -5.37
N ARG A 311 -5.00 -28.04 -6.04
CA ARG A 311 -4.28 -28.26 -7.31
C ARG A 311 -4.70 -27.26 -8.38
N SER A 312 -6.01 -27.05 -8.55
CA SER A 312 -6.55 -26.06 -9.50
C SER A 312 -6.09 -24.63 -9.19
N LEU A 313 -5.95 -24.27 -7.91
CA LEU A 313 -5.38 -22.99 -7.47
C LEU A 313 -3.94 -22.84 -7.97
N LYS A 314 -3.11 -23.84 -7.70
CA LYS A 314 -1.70 -23.87 -8.12
C LYS A 314 -1.59 -23.75 -9.64
N ASP A 315 -2.36 -24.53 -10.37
CA ASP A 315 -2.34 -24.57 -11.82
C ASP A 315 -2.86 -23.27 -12.44
N GLY A 316 -3.90 -22.68 -11.85
CA GLY A 316 -4.42 -21.37 -12.25
C GLY A 316 -3.38 -20.26 -12.13
N ILE A 317 -2.72 -20.14 -10.98
CA ILE A 317 -1.65 -19.15 -10.78
C ILE A 317 -0.49 -19.41 -11.76
N ASN A 318 -0.08 -20.66 -11.92
CA ASN A 318 0.98 -21.03 -12.86
C ASN A 318 0.62 -20.69 -14.32
N SER A 319 -0.62 -20.90 -14.71
CA SER A 319 -1.11 -20.56 -16.04
C SER A 319 -1.09 -19.06 -16.27
N LEU A 320 -1.51 -18.26 -15.27
CA LEU A 320 -1.49 -16.79 -15.36
C LEU A 320 -0.07 -16.26 -15.52
N LEU A 321 0.90 -16.86 -14.84
CA LEU A 321 2.31 -16.47 -14.93
C LEU A 321 2.95 -16.84 -16.27
N ARG A 322 2.57 -17.99 -16.84
CA ARG A 322 3.09 -18.46 -18.13
C ARG A 322 2.40 -17.81 -19.33
N HIS A 323 1.28 -17.14 -19.10
CA HIS A 323 0.56 -16.43 -20.16
C HIS A 323 1.42 -15.27 -20.71
N PRO A 324 1.50 -15.10 -22.05
CA PRO A 324 2.11 -13.92 -22.62
C PRO A 324 1.23 -12.70 -22.39
N TYR A 325 1.79 -11.61 -21.87
CA TYR A 325 1.09 -10.33 -21.76
C TYR A 325 1.70 -9.34 -22.72
N ASP A 326 0.88 -8.81 -23.61
CA ASP A 326 1.31 -7.88 -24.67
C ASP A 326 2.58 -8.41 -25.39
N GLY A 327 2.52 -9.68 -25.81
CA GLY A 327 3.61 -10.36 -26.53
C GLY A 327 4.87 -10.69 -25.71
N ILE A 328 4.92 -10.37 -24.41
CA ILE A 328 6.05 -10.66 -23.52
C ILE A 328 5.75 -11.88 -22.63
N THR A 329 6.74 -12.77 -22.52
CA THR A 329 6.71 -13.96 -21.67
C THR A 329 7.73 -13.87 -20.53
N LEU A 330 7.51 -14.60 -19.43
CA LEU A 330 8.48 -14.70 -18.32
C LEU A 330 9.89 -15.10 -18.79
N ASN A 331 9.97 -16.09 -19.67
CA ASN A 331 11.25 -16.61 -20.16
C ASN A 331 12.05 -15.56 -20.95
N GLN A 332 11.37 -14.63 -21.64
CA GLN A 332 12.04 -13.50 -22.29
C GLN A 332 12.63 -12.58 -21.24
N LEU A 333 11.89 -12.27 -20.16
CA LEU A 333 12.36 -11.46 -19.04
C LEU A 333 13.40 -12.14 -18.12
N GLY A 334 14.00 -13.25 -18.54
CA GLY A 334 14.95 -14.00 -17.72
C GLY A 334 14.33 -14.76 -16.54
N ILE A 335 13.00 -14.78 -16.41
CA ILE A 335 12.32 -15.51 -15.33
C ILE A 335 11.99 -16.92 -15.82
N LYS A 336 12.63 -17.92 -15.24
CA LYS A 336 12.47 -19.34 -15.60
C LYS A 336 11.58 -20.04 -14.58
N ALA A 337 10.65 -20.85 -15.07
CA ALA A 337 9.89 -21.79 -14.24
C ALA A 337 10.62 -23.13 -14.10
N ASN A 338 10.81 -23.57 -12.86
CA ASN A 338 11.43 -24.84 -12.51
C ASN A 338 10.42 -25.99 -12.53
N ARG A 339 10.91 -27.24 -12.48
CA ARG A 339 10.07 -28.45 -12.54
C ARG A 339 9.13 -28.58 -11.34
N ASP A 340 9.51 -28.04 -10.19
CA ASP A 340 8.70 -28.03 -8.97
C ASP A 340 7.60 -26.94 -8.98
N GLY A 341 7.66 -26.03 -9.95
CA GLY A 341 6.78 -24.88 -10.09
C GLY A 341 7.37 -23.58 -9.52
N SER A 342 8.53 -23.60 -8.87
CA SER A 342 9.20 -22.36 -8.44
C SER A 342 9.70 -21.53 -9.63
N LEU A 343 9.95 -20.24 -9.41
CA LEU A 343 10.56 -19.33 -10.36
C LEU A 343 12.02 -19.02 -9.96
N SER A 344 12.88 -18.82 -10.95
CA SER A 344 14.24 -18.31 -10.78
C SER A 344 14.51 -17.17 -11.75
N LEU A 345 15.28 -16.16 -11.32
CA LEU A 345 15.65 -15.02 -12.15
C LEU A 345 17.07 -15.17 -12.71
N ASP A 346 17.21 -15.06 -14.02
CA ASP A 346 18.45 -14.79 -14.73
C ASP A 346 18.57 -13.28 -14.95
N SER A 347 19.35 -12.62 -14.09
CA SER A 347 19.52 -11.17 -14.12
C SER A 347 20.25 -10.67 -15.38
N LYS A 348 21.13 -11.49 -15.98
CA LYS A 348 21.82 -11.13 -17.23
C LYS A 348 20.82 -11.06 -18.38
N LYS A 349 20.00 -12.11 -18.52
CA LYS A 349 18.98 -12.17 -19.56
C LYS A 349 17.90 -11.10 -19.39
N LEU A 350 17.51 -10.79 -18.15
CA LEU A 350 16.63 -9.66 -17.87
C LEU A 350 17.24 -8.35 -18.39
N ASN A 351 18.48 -8.05 -18.01
CA ASN A 351 19.14 -6.80 -18.40
C ASN A 351 19.38 -6.68 -19.90
N GLU A 352 19.70 -7.79 -20.59
CA GLU A 352 19.79 -7.86 -22.05
C GLU A 352 18.43 -7.56 -22.70
N THR A 353 17.37 -8.21 -22.25
CA THR A 353 16.02 -7.98 -22.78
C THR A 353 15.56 -6.54 -22.61
N LEU A 354 15.85 -5.94 -21.46
CA LEU A 354 15.48 -4.55 -21.20
C LEU A 354 16.35 -3.55 -21.99
N LYS A 355 17.54 -3.93 -22.47
CA LYS A 355 18.31 -3.07 -23.39
C LYS A 355 17.65 -3.02 -24.75
N ASP A 356 17.18 -4.16 -25.25
CA ASP A 356 16.54 -4.26 -26.57
C ASP A 356 15.08 -3.79 -26.55
N LYS A 357 14.38 -4.01 -25.42
CA LYS A 357 12.97 -3.68 -25.21
C LYS A 357 12.77 -3.06 -23.82
N PRO A 358 13.02 -1.74 -23.68
CA PRO A 358 12.96 -1.07 -22.38
C PRO A 358 11.60 -1.16 -21.67
N ASP A 359 10.52 -1.33 -22.42
CA ASP A 359 9.14 -1.42 -21.95
C ASP A 359 8.68 -2.85 -21.61
N ALA A 360 9.48 -3.88 -21.91
CA ALA A 360 9.04 -5.28 -21.85
C ALA A 360 8.54 -5.69 -20.45
N LEU A 361 9.20 -5.21 -19.38
CA LEU A 361 8.79 -5.51 -18.02
C LEU A 361 7.45 -4.86 -17.67
N ASP A 362 7.24 -3.61 -18.06
CA ASP A 362 6.00 -2.89 -17.81
C ASP A 362 4.84 -3.46 -18.63
N ARG A 363 5.09 -3.87 -19.87
CA ARG A 363 4.12 -4.60 -20.70
C ARG A 363 3.72 -5.93 -20.07
N PHE A 364 4.66 -6.67 -19.50
CA PHE A 364 4.35 -7.91 -18.81
C PHE A 364 3.56 -7.70 -17.51
N VAL A 365 4.01 -6.74 -16.69
CA VAL A 365 3.46 -6.44 -15.37
C VAL A 365 2.08 -5.80 -15.46
N ASN A 366 1.99 -4.73 -16.25
CA ASN A 366 0.80 -3.91 -16.37
C ASN A 366 -0.06 -4.29 -17.56
N GLY A 367 0.50 -4.75 -18.68
CA GLY A 367 -0.24 -5.09 -19.89
C GLY A 367 -1.00 -3.92 -20.52
N ASP A 368 -1.53 -4.16 -21.72
CA ASP A 368 -2.44 -3.23 -22.37
C ASP A 368 -3.66 -2.95 -21.49
N ASN A 369 -4.09 -1.68 -21.44
CA ASN A 369 -5.22 -1.24 -20.61
C ASN A 369 -5.13 -1.67 -19.13
N LYS A 370 -3.90 -1.80 -18.60
CA LYS A 370 -3.62 -2.27 -17.22
C LYS A 370 -4.02 -3.73 -16.97
N ASN A 371 -4.07 -4.56 -18.01
CA ASN A 371 -4.47 -5.97 -17.94
C ASN A 371 -3.31 -6.99 -17.99
N GLY A 372 -2.23 -6.71 -17.27
CA GLY A 372 -1.05 -7.56 -17.18
C GLY A 372 -1.14 -8.64 -16.11
N VAL A 373 -0.01 -9.31 -15.88
CA VAL A 373 0.08 -10.44 -14.94
C VAL A 373 -0.34 -10.08 -13.53
N VAL A 374 -0.05 -8.85 -13.08
CA VAL A 374 -0.34 -8.40 -11.71
C VAL A 374 -1.85 -8.28 -11.50
N LYS A 375 -2.55 -7.64 -12.44
CA LYS A 375 -4.01 -7.49 -12.37
C LYS A 375 -4.69 -8.86 -12.47
N GLN A 376 -4.33 -9.67 -13.46
CA GLN A 376 -4.95 -10.99 -13.65
C GLN A 376 -4.72 -11.91 -12.45
N SER A 377 -3.52 -11.88 -11.86
CA SER A 377 -3.24 -12.61 -10.62
C SER A 377 -4.06 -12.08 -9.45
N SER A 378 -4.18 -10.75 -9.29
CA SER A 378 -5.02 -10.16 -8.24
C SER A 378 -6.49 -10.55 -8.38
N ASP A 379 -7.06 -10.43 -9.58
CA ASP A 379 -8.45 -10.80 -9.87
C ASP A 379 -8.70 -12.28 -9.56
N TYR A 380 -7.74 -13.16 -9.88
CA TYR A 380 -7.82 -14.58 -9.56
C TYR A 380 -7.77 -14.84 -8.05
N LEU A 381 -6.87 -14.18 -7.33
CA LEU A 381 -6.77 -14.27 -5.87
C LEU A 381 -8.03 -13.74 -5.18
N ASP A 382 -8.67 -12.71 -5.72
CA ASP A 382 -9.89 -12.14 -5.14
C ASP A 382 -11.07 -13.13 -5.18
N LYS A 383 -11.16 -14.00 -6.20
CA LYS A 383 -12.14 -15.11 -6.21
C LYS A 383 -11.95 -16.08 -5.04
N TRP A 384 -10.74 -16.19 -4.52
CA TRP A 384 -10.42 -17.02 -3.35
C TRP A 384 -10.58 -16.27 -2.04
N LEU A 385 -10.13 -15.02 -1.99
CA LEU A 385 -9.98 -14.21 -0.77
C LEU A 385 -11.17 -13.32 -0.44
N ASN A 386 -12.16 -13.20 -1.33
CA ASN A 386 -13.35 -12.37 -1.07
C ASN A 386 -14.02 -12.77 0.25
N GLY A 387 -14.21 -11.78 1.14
CA GLY A 387 -14.67 -12.02 2.51
C GLY A 387 -16.12 -12.48 2.65
N SER A 388 -16.93 -12.40 1.58
CA SER A 388 -18.35 -12.77 1.61
C SER A 388 -18.64 -14.00 0.75
N SER A 389 -18.02 -14.10 -0.43
CA SER A 389 -18.31 -15.12 -1.45
C SER A 389 -17.09 -15.92 -1.90
N GLY A 390 -15.91 -15.64 -1.33
CA GLY A 390 -14.66 -16.28 -1.74
C GLY A 390 -14.64 -17.78 -1.44
N LEU A 391 -13.98 -18.54 -2.32
CA LEU A 391 -13.88 -20.00 -2.19
C LEU A 391 -13.25 -20.43 -0.85
N LEU A 392 -12.32 -19.64 -0.32
CA LEU A 392 -11.69 -19.96 0.97
C LEU A 392 -12.66 -19.80 2.14
N LYS A 393 -13.52 -18.78 2.11
CA LYS A 393 -14.58 -18.63 3.11
C LYS A 393 -15.54 -19.81 3.09
N LEU A 394 -16.02 -20.21 1.90
CA LEU A 394 -16.92 -21.35 1.77
C LEU A 394 -16.31 -22.63 2.34
N ARG A 395 -15.02 -22.86 2.08
CA ARG A 395 -14.26 -24.00 2.62
C ARG A 395 -14.13 -23.92 4.15
N LYS A 396 -13.79 -22.75 4.70
CA LYS A 396 -13.68 -22.54 6.15
C LYS A 396 -15.02 -22.74 6.86
N ASP A 397 -16.11 -22.21 6.30
CA ASP A 397 -17.46 -22.38 6.83
C ASP A 397 -17.89 -23.86 6.79
N SER A 398 -17.49 -24.60 5.74
CA SER A 398 -17.72 -26.05 5.65
C SER A 398 -16.93 -26.81 6.72
N GLU A 399 -15.66 -26.49 6.92
CA GLU A 399 -14.83 -27.14 7.92
C GLU A 399 -15.34 -26.87 9.34
N ALA A 400 -15.78 -25.65 9.63
CA ALA A 400 -16.39 -25.29 10.91
C ALA A 400 -17.68 -26.08 11.19
N ARG A 401 -18.50 -26.34 10.15
CA ARG A 401 -19.68 -27.21 10.27
C ARG A 401 -19.30 -28.67 10.57
N ILE A 402 -18.27 -29.18 9.90
CA ILE A 402 -17.75 -30.54 10.14
C ILE A 402 -17.27 -30.67 11.59
N GLN A 403 -16.46 -29.72 12.06
CA GLN A 403 -15.97 -29.70 13.44
C GLN A 403 -17.13 -29.70 14.45
N LYS A 404 -18.15 -28.86 14.24
CA LYS A 404 -19.34 -28.83 15.10
C LYS A 404 -20.12 -30.17 15.12
N ASP A 405 -20.23 -30.84 13.98
CA ASP A 405 -20.85 -32.18 13.92
C ASP A 405 -20.01 -33.23 14.65
N LEU A 406 -18.69 -33.20 14.48
CA LEU A 406 -17.78 -34.10 15.19
C LEU A 406 -17.81 -33.88 16.71
N ASP A 407 -17.86 -32.63 17.18
CA ASP A 407 -18.04 -32.30 18.60
C ASP A 407 -19.37 -32.85 19.16
N SER A 408 -20.43 -32.76 18.36
CA SER A 408 -21.74 -33.31 18.70
C SER A 408 -21.69 -34.84 18.77
N ARG A 409 -20.96 -35.51 17.86
CA ARG A 409 -20.73 -36.97 17.89
C ARG A 409 -19.90 -37.37 19.11
N GLN A 410 -18.86 -36.61 19.45
CA GLN A 410 -18.03 -36.84 20.63
C GLN A 410 -18.86 -36.76 21.91
N THR A 411 -19.76 -35.79 22.00
CA THR A 411 -20.70 -35.65 23.13
C THR A 411 -21.65 -36.86 23.22
N ARG A 412 -22.19 -37.33 22.09
CA ARG A 412 -23.03 -38.53 22.06
C ARG A 412 -22.27 -39.79 22.45
N LEU A 413 -21.03 -39.96 21.96
CA LEU A 413 -20.20 -41.11 22.29
C LEU A 413 -19.85 -41.13 23.78
N LYS A 414 -19.57 -39.98 24.38
CA LYS A 414 -19.38 -39.84 25.83
C LYS A 414 -20.63 -40.26 26.62
N ALA A 415 -21.82 -39.84 26.19
CA ALA A 415 -23.06 -40.28 26.83
C ALA A 415 -23.27 -41.80 26.71
N GLN A 416 -22.96 -42.40 25.56
CA GLN A 416 -23.00 -43.86 25.36
C GLN A 416 -21.99 -44.60 26.25
N TYR A 417 -20.80 -44.03 26.43
CA TYR A 417 -19.79 -44.53 27.35
C TYR A 417 -20.32 -44.56 28.77
N ASP A 418 -20.88 -43.45 29.26
CA ASP A 418 -21.42 -43.33 30.62
C ASP A 418 -22.57 -44.33 30.86
N GLN A 419 -23.44 -44.53 29.87
CA GLN A 419 -24.52 -45.53 29.95
C GLN A 419 -23.98 -46.96 29.98
N SER A 420 -23.02 -47.27 29.11
CA SER A 420 -22.40 -48.61 29.05
C SER A 420 -21.63 -48.92 30.33
N TYR A 421 -20.90 -47.94 30.86
CA TYR A 421 -20.22 -48.03 32.15
C TYR A 421 -21.20 -48.33 33.29
N LYS A 422 -22.31 -47.58 33.40
CA LYS A 422 -23.35 -47.85 34.42
C LYS A 422 -23.92 -49.26 34.29
N ARG A 423 -24.23 -49.71 33.08
CA ARG A 423 -24.76 -51.06 32.82
C ARG A 423 -23.76 -52.14 33.26
N TYR A 424 -22.51 -52.03 32.82
CA TYR A 424 -21.46 -52.99 33.18
C TYR A 424 -21.16 -52.96 34.68
N LEU A 425 -21.19 -51.79 35.32
CA LEU A 425 -21.02 -51.66 36.77
C LEU A 425 -22.12 -52.42 37.52
N THR A 426 -23.38 -52.27 37.11
CA THR A 426 -24.48 -53.05 37.71
C THR A 426 -24.26 -54.55 37.53
N GLN A 427 -23.89 -55.00 36.34
CA GLN A 427 -23.64 -56.42 36.04
C GLN A 427 -22.47 -56.98 36.86
N PHE A 428 -21.34 -56.29 36.91
CA PHE A 428 -20.16 -56.75 37.67
C PHE A 428 -20.39 -56.71 39.18
N THR A 429 -21.13 -55.74 39.71
CA THR A 429 -21.51 -55.71 41.13
C THR A 429 -22.47 -56.84 41.48
N GLN A 430 -23.41 -57.19 40.59
CA GLN A 430 -24.28 -58.37 40.78
C GLN A 430 -23.48 -59.67 40.74
N LEU A 431 -22.53 -59.80 39.81
CA LEU A 431 -21.63 -60.95 39.74
C LEU A 431 -20.76 -61.08 40.98
N GLN A 432 -20.26 -59.97 41.54
CA GLN A 432 -19.52 -59.96 42.79
C GLN A 432 -20.38 -60.51 43.94
N LYS A 433 -21.61 -60.01 44.11
CA LYS A 433 -22.54 -60.50 45.14
C LYS A 433 -22.84 -61.99 44.99
N MET A 434 -23.10 -62.44 43.76
CA MET A 434 -23.34 -63.85 43.48
C MET A 434 -22.12 -64.72 43.85
N GLN A 435 -20.90 -64.24 43.59
CA GLN A 435 -19.67 -64.94 43.97
C GLN A 435 -19.48 -64.98 45.49
N GLU A 436 -19.78 -63.90 46.21
CA GLU A 436 -19.75 -63.86 47.67
C GLU A 436 -20.78 -64.83 48.28
N ASP A 437 -22.00 -64.89 47.73
CA ASP A 437 -23.04 -65.82 48.19
C ASP A 437 -22.69 -67.28 47.88
N MET A 438 -22.12 -67.56 46.71
CA MET A 438 -21.57 -68.88 46.38
C MET A 438 -20.42 -69.25 47.32
N GLN A 439 -19.51 -68.33 47.64
CA GLN A 439 -18.41 -68.59 48.57
C GLN A 439 -18.94 -68.92 49.97
N LYS A 440 -19.91 -68.14 50.48
CA LYS A 440 -20.57 -68.44 51.77
C LYS A 440 -21.26 -69.80 51.76
N THR A 441 -21.90 -70.17 50.65
CA THR A 441 -22.58 -71.47 50.50
C THR A 441 -21.57 -72.62 50.48
N VAL A 442 -20.46 -72.45 49.76
CA VAL A 442 -19.36 -73.42 49.76
C VAL A 442 -18.76 -73.54 51.16
N ASP A 443 -18.48 -72.41 51.83
CA ASP A 443 -17.95 -72.37 53.19
C ASP A 443 -18.87 -73.11 54.17
N MET A 444 -20.20 -72.92 54.06
CA MET A 444 -21.22 -73.65 54.84
C MET A 444 -21.29 -75.16 54.52
N LEU A 445 -21.02 -75.56 53.29
CA LEU A 445 -20.99 -76.98 52.86
C LEU A 445 -19.66 -77.68 53.19
N SER A 446 -18.63 -76.92 53.52
CA SER A 446 -17.30 -77.42 53.91
C SER A 446 -17.09 -77.54 55.43
N PHE A 447 -18.16 -77.46 56.22
CA PHE A 447 -18.19 -77.85 57.63
C PHE A 447 -18.69 -79.28 57.84
#